data_AF-A0A924H1R1-F1
#
_entry.id   AF-A0A924H1R1-F1
#
_cell.length_a   1.000
_cell.length_b   1.000
_cell.length_c   1.000
_cell.angle_alpha   90.00
_cell.angle_beta   90.00
_cell.angle_gamma   90.00
#
_symmetry.space_group_name_H-M   'P 1'
#
loop_
_entity.id
_entity.type
_entity.pdbx_description
1 polymer ?
#
loop_
_entity_poly.entity_id
_entity_poly.type
_entity_poly.pdbx_seq_one_letter_code
_entity_poly.pdbx_strand_id
1 'polypeptide(L)' 'MTTLADELPRQQARCREILEVATSLGVPGMFLSQCIKRSLARADQAASAGDVVAMLRALQDLSGYSE' A
#
# COMPACT_ATOMS: atom_id res chain seq x y z
N MET A 1 -19.96 -3.80 -7.98
CA MET A 1 -18.61 -3.80 -8.57
C MET A 1 -17.83 -2.71 -7.87
N THR A 2 -16.70 -3.03 -7.25
CA THR A 2 -15.73 -2.02 -6.80
C THR A 2 -14.83 -1.65 -7.97
N THR A 3 -14.57 -0.37 -8.15
CA THR A 3 -13.65 0.13 -9.19
C THR A 3 -12.23 0.22 -8.65
N LEU A 4 -11.26 0.40 -9.55
CA LEU A 4 -9.88 0.69 -9.15
C LEU A 4 -9.78 1.95 -8.27
N ALA A 5 -10.61 2.96 -8.53
CA ALA A 5 -10.66 4.19 -7.76
C ALA A 5 -11.22 4.00 -6.36
N ASP A 6 -12.04 2.96 -6.13
CA ASP A 6 -12.53 2.60 -4.80
C ASP A 6 -11.54 1.69 -4.06
N GLU A 7 -10.98 0.72 -4.79
CA GLU A 7 -10.19 -0.36 -4.20
C GLU A 7 -8.78 0.10 -3.81
N LEU A 8 -8.14 0.93 -4.64
CA LEU A 8 -6.77 1.39 -4.36
C LEU A 8 -6.69 2.19 -3.05
N PRO A 9 -7.55 3.21 -2.79
CA PRO A 9 -7.55 3.91 -1.52
C PRO A 9 -7.88 3.00 -0.33
N ARG A 10 -8.78 2.03 -0.50
CA ARG A 10 -9.11 1.05 0.53
C ARG A 10 -7.90 0.21 0.94
N GLN A 11 -7.16 -0.30 -0.04
CA GLN A 11 -5.93 -1.08 0.22
C GLN A 11 -4.82 -0.22 0.82
N GLN A 12 -4.70 1.04 0.39
CA GLN A 12 -3.76 1.98 1.02
C GLN A 12 -4.09 2.22 2.50
N ALA A 13 -5.38 2.36 2.85
CA ALA A 13 -5.80 2.50 4.25
C ALA A 13 -5.46 1.25 5.07
N ARG A 14 -5.80 0.05 4.58
CA ARG A 14 -5.44 -1.22 5.23
C ARG A 14 -3.94 -1.34 5.45
N CYS A 15 -3.13 -1.02 4.45
CA CYS A 15 -1.67 -1.09 4.57
C CYS A 15 -1.11 -0.07 5.58
N ARG A 16 -1.78 1.07 5.81
CA ARG A 16 -1.41 2.01 6.87
C ARG A 16 -1.67 1.42 8.25
N GLU A 17 -2.75 0.66 8.44
CA GLU A 17 -3.01 -0.08 9.69
C GLU A 17 -1.92 -1.15 9.94
N ILE A 18 -1.56 -1.94 8.93
CA ILE A 18 -0.47 -2.93 9.02
C ILE A 18 0.86 -2.23 9.35
N LEU A 19 1.10 -1.05 8.78
CA LEU A 19 2.30 -0.26 9.04
C LEU A 19 2.38 0.20 10.49
N GLU A 20 1.26 0.57 11.12
CA GLU A 20 1.22 0.93 12.54
C GLU A 20 1.63 -0.26 13.42
N VAL A 21 1.09 -1.46 13.13
CA VAL A 21 1.49 -2.69 13.82
C VAL A 21 2.97 -2.99 13.59
N ALA A 22 3.44 -2.98 12.35
CA ALA A 22 4.84 -3.25 12.01
C ALA A 22 5.80 -2.25 12.68
N THR A 23 5.40 -0.98 12.80
CA THR A 23 6.21 0.05 13.47
C THR A 23 6.25 -0.18 14.99
N SER A 24 5.15 -0.63 15.59
CA SER A 24 5.08 -0.93 17.03
C SER A 24 6.03 -2.06 17.47
N LEU A 25 6.38 -2.97 16.55
CA LEU A 25 7.32 -4.07 16.80
C LEU A 25 8.78 -3.61 16.90
N GLY A 26 9.11 -2.37 16.51
CA GLY A 26 10.47 -1.84 16.54
C GLY A 26 11.39 -2.46 15.49
N VAL A 27 12.61 -2.82 15.87
CA VAL A 27 13.63 -3.36 14.94
C VAL A 27 13.14 -4.57 14.13
N PRO A 28 12.46 -5.58 14.73
CA PRO A 28 11.86 -6.69 13.99
C PRO A 28 10.92 -6.27 12.84
N GLY A 29 10.16 -5.20 13.01
CA GLY A 29 9.19 -4.74 12.02
C GLY A 29 9.71 -3.67 11.05
N MET A 30 10.96 -3.25 11.18
CA MET A 30 11.53 -2.14 10.39
C MET A 30 11.56 -2.45 8.89
N PHE A 31 11.93 -3.68 8.51
CA PHE A 31 11.99 -4.08 7.11
C PHE A 31 10.59 -4.06 6.46
N LEU A 32 9.61 -4.69 7.11
CA LEU A 32 8.22 -4.69 6.64
C LEU A 32 7.67 -3.26 6.55
N SER A 33 7.92 -2.44 7.56
CA SER A 33 7.50 -1.04 7.59
C SER A 33 8.05 -0.26 6.41
N GLN A 34 9.32 -0.50 6.02
CA GLN A 34 9.94 0.18 4.89
C GLN A 34 9.38 -0.30 3.54
N CYS A 35 9.09 -1.60 3.40
CA CYS A 35 8.43 -2.14 2.21
C CYS A 35 7.04 -1.52 2.03
N ILE A 36 6.22 -1.50 3.08
CA ILE A 36 4.87 -0.94 3.03
C ILE A 36 4.91 0.55 2.68
N LYS A 37 5.79 1.34 3.32
CA LYS A 37 5.97 2.77 2.99
C LYS A 37 6.32 2.99 1.53
N ARG A 38 7.21 2.16 0.96
CA ARG A 38 7.60 2.25 -0.44
C ARG A 38 6.45 1.90 -1.39
N SER A 39 5.68 0.87 -1.10
CA SER A 39 4.51 0.48 -1.89
C SER A 39 3.41 1.54 -1.85
N LEU A 40 3.14 2.11 -0.68
CA LEU A 40 2.20 3.23 -0.51
C LEU A 40 2.62 4.46 -1.34
N ALA A 41 3.89 4.86 -1.27
CA ALA A 41 4.39 6.00 -2.04
C ALA A 41 4.27 5.78 -3.56
N ARG A 42 4.50 4.56 -4.04
CA ARG A 42 4.30 4.20 -5.45
C ARG A 42 2.84 4.28 -5.86
N ALA A 43 1.92 3.82 -5.00
CA ALA A 43 0.49 3.93 -5.23
C ALA A 43 0.05 5.39 -5.32
N ASP A 44 0.51 6.24 -4.40
CA ASP A 44 0.20 7.69 -4.39
C ASP A 44 0.73 8.38 -5.65
N GLN A 45 1.95 8.04 -6.07
CA GLN A 45 2.54 8.58 -7.31
C GLN A 45 1.75 8.14 -8.55
N ALA A 46 1.39 6.86 -8.64
CA ALA A 46 0.64 6.31 -9.76
C ALA A 46 -0.75 6.97 -9.88
N ALA A 47 -1.45 7.12 -8.75
CA ALA A 47 -2.74 7.79 -8.69
C ALA A 47 -2.64 9.28 -9.10
N SER A 48 -1.62 9.99 -8.61
CA SER A 48 -1.39 11.40 -8.94
C SER A 48 -1.06 11.61 -10.42
N ALA A 49 -0.35 10.66 -11.04
CA ALA A 49 -0.02 10.70 -12.46
C ALA A 49 -1.18 10.27 -13.38
N GLY A 50 -2.25 9.68 -12.84
CA GLY A 50 -3.33 9.09 -13.62
C GLY A 50 -2.92 7.86 -14.43
N ASP A 51 -1.79 7.22 -14.08
CA ASP A 51 -1.32 6.02 -14.76
C ASP A 51 -2.07 4.78 -14.25
N VAL A 52 -3.13 4.40 -14.97
CA VAL A 52 -4.01 3.29 -14.62
C VAL A 52 -3.26 1.96 -14.53
N VAL A 53 -2.23 1.73 -15.36
CA VAL A 53 -1.44 0.49 -15.32
C VAL A 53 -0.57 0.46 -14.08
N ALA A 54 0.08 1.57 -13.74
CA ALA A 54 0.84 1.69 -12.51
C ALA A 54 -0.06 1.56 -11.27
N MET A 55 -1.28 2.11 -11.30
CA MET A 55 -2.27 1.96 -10.24
C MET A 55 -2.68 0.50 -10.03
N LEU A 56 -2.92 -0.25 -11.12
CA LEU A 56 -3.23 -1.69 -11.03
C LEU A 56 -2.09 -2.51 -10.44
N ARG A 57 -0.85 -2.20 -10.84
CA ARG A 57 0.34 -2.84 -10.26
C ARG A 57 0.52 -2.50 -8.79
N ALA A 58 0.30 -1.25 -8.42
CA ALA A 58 0.37 -0.81 -7.03
C ALA A 58 -0.74 -1.47 -6.19
N LEU A 59 -1.94 -1.62 -6.73
CA LEU A 59 -3.03 -2.34 -6.08
C LEU A 59 -2.66 -3.81 -5.83
N GLN A 60 -2.06 -4.47 -6.81
CA GLN A 60 -1.62 -5.86 -6.67
C GLN A 60 -0.51 -6.01 -5.62
N ASP A 61 0.45 -5.08 -5.61
CA ASP A 61 1.54 -5.02 -4.61
C ASP A 61 0.98 -4.82 -3.19
N LEU A 62 0.09 -3.84 -3.01
CA LEU A 62 -0.55 -3.57 -1.71
C LEU A 62 -1.40 -4.76 -1.22
N SER A 63 -2.05 -5.47 -2.14
CA SER A 63 -2.86 -6.65 -1.81
C SER A 63 -2.04 -7.80 -1.24
N GLY A 64 -0.73 -7.84 -1.54
CA GLY A 64 0.20 -8.87 -1.05
C GLY A 64 0.58 -8.75 0.42
N TYR A 65 0.36 -7.59 1.04
CA TYR A 65 0.57 -7.43 2.48
C TYR A 65 -0.60 -8.03 3.26
N SER A 66 -0.32 -9.05 4.07
CA SER A 66 -1.25 -9.65 5.03
C SER A 66 -0.78 -9.37 6.45
N GLU A 67 -1.74 -9.39 7.39
CA GLU A 67 -1.50 -9.30 8.84
C GLU A 67 -0.69 -10.48 9.37
#